data_AF-A8W0E7-F1
#
_entry.id   AF-A8W0E7-F1
#
_cell.length_a   1.000
_cell.length_b   1.000
_cell.length_c   1.000
_cell.angle_alpha   90.00
_cell.angle_beta   90.00
_cell.angle_gamma   90.00
#
_symmetry.space_group_name_H-M   'P 1'
#
loop_
_entity.id
_entity.type
_entity.pdbx_description
1 polymer ?
#
loop_
_entity_poly.entity_id
_entity_poly.type
_entity_poly.pdbx_seq_one_letter_code
_entity_poly.pdbx_strand_id
1 'polypeptide(L)'
;MGDNTLRALTSDLAYFEAWGLAASGKSLPWPAPEALLLKFVTHHLWDPEKRTADSDHGIPADVAENLRHQGFLKSAGPHAPATVLRRLANWSTLTRWRGLTDAFGSPALESAVRLDVRAVLRQRRRKSAKAVTGDVLAKLLVTCATESPRDLRDRAILMVAFASGGRRRSEIAGLRLEQLTVEAPIETEGGTPLPSLAIHLGRTKTTSGEEDESSISPAGLSRR
;
A
#
# COMPACT_ATOMS: atom_id res chain seq x y z
N MET A 1 4.59 -18.28 0.88
CA MET A 1 4.09 -16.94 1.25
C MET A 1 5.21 -15.94 0.98
N GLY A 2 4.97 -14.81 0.30
CA GLY A 2 6.04 -13.87 -0.05
C GLY A 2 6.54 -13.01 1.13
N ASP A 3 7.78 -12.54 1.06
CA ASP A 3 8.48 -11.78 2.12
C ASP A 3 7.72 -10.57 2.63
N ASN A 4 7.07 -9.82 1.73
CA ASN A 4 6.26 -8.65 2.12
C ASN A 4 5.05 -9.04 2.98
N THR A 5 4.45 -10.20 2.70
CA THR A 5 3.33 -10.72 3.51
C THR A 5 3.84 -11.17 4.88
N LEU A 6 4.98 -11.86 4.95
CA LEU A 6 5.60 -12.24 6.22
C LEU A 6 5.95 -11.01 7.07
N ARG A 7 6.62 -10.01 6.47
CA ARG A 7 6.95 -8.75 7.16
C ARG A 7 5.70 -8.03 7.67
N ALA A 8 4.62 -8.00 6.88
CA ALA A 8 3.36 -7.40 7.30
C ALA A 8 2.70 -8.17 8.46
N LEU A 9 2.70 -9.51 8.42
CA LEU A 9 2.19 -10.34 9.51
C LEU A 9 2.99 -10.16 10.80
N THR A 10 4.33 -10.18 10.72
CA THR A 10 5.21 -9.95 11.87
C THR A 10 4.98 -8.58 12.48
N SER A 11 4.90 -7.53 11.64
CA SER A 11 4.64 -6.17 12.12
C SER A 11 3.25 -6.02 12.73
N ASP A 12 2.23 -6.71 12.21
CA ASP A 12 0.90 -6.68 12.78
C ASP A 12 0.82 -7.45 14.10
N LEU A 13 1.47 -8.62 14.20
CA LEU A 13 1.55 -9.39 15.45
C LEU A 13 2.23 -8.58 16.56
N ALA A 14 3.38 -7.96 16.26
CA ALA A 14 4.07 -7.11 17.23
C ALA A 14 3.18 -5.95 17.71
N TYR A 15 2.41 -5.35 16.79
CA TYR A 15 1.44 -4.33 17.15
C TYR A 15 0.30 -4.87 18.03
N PHE A 16 -0.26 -6.06 17.75
CA PHE A 16 -1.33 -6.64 18.56
C PHE A 16 -0.87 -6.97 19.97
N GLU A 17 0.34 -7.52 20.15
CA GLU A 17 0.88 -7.81 21.47
C GLU A 17 1.10 -6.51 22.27
N ALA A 18 1.69 -5.49 21.65
CA ALA A 18 1.90 -4.20 22.30
C ALA A 18 0.57 -3.51 22.66
N TRP A 19 -0.39 -3.49 21.74
CA TRP A 19 -1.71 -2.90 21.97
C TRP A 19 -2.51 -3.70 23.00
N GLY A 20 -2.49 -5.03 22.94
CA GLY A 20 -3.18 -5.90 23.88
C GLY A 20 -2.68 -5.69 25.31
N LEU A 21 -1.35 -5.64 25.48
CA LEU A 21 -0.73 -5.35 26.77
C LEU A 21 -1.08 -3.95 27.27
N ALA A 22 -0.97 -2.92 26.42
CA ALA A 22 -1.29 -1.56 26.82
C ALA A 22 -2.79 -1.37 27.14
N ALA A 23 -3.69 -1.99 26.38
CA ALA A 23 -5.13 -1.78 26.51
C ALA A 23 -5.81 -2.68 27.55
N SER A 24 -5.16 -3.74 28.02
CA SER A 24 -5.74 -4.71 28.96
C SER A 24 -4.84 -5.09 30.14
N GLY A 25 -3.59 -4.64 30.15
CA GLY A 25 -2.58 -5.02 31.15
C GLY A 25 -2.14 -6.49 31.06
N LYS A 26 -2.59 -7.24 30.05
CA LYS A 26 -2.32 -8.68 29.87
C LYS A 26 -1.84 -8.96 28.46
N SER A 27 -1.06 -10.03 28.30
CA SER A 27 -0.68 -10.55 26.98
C SER A 27 -1.91 -10.94 26.16
N LEU A 28 -1.77 -10.89 24.84
CA LEU A 28 -2.89 -11.12 23.94
C LEU A 28 -3.42 -12.57 24.08
N PRO A 29 -4.71 -12.78 24.38
CA PRO A 29 -5.29 -14.12 24.42
C PRO A 29 -5.44 -14.69 23.01
N TRP A 30 -5.31 -16.02 22.90
CA TRP A 30 -5.49 -16.75 21.66
C TRP A 30 -6.46 -17.92 21.88
N PRO A 31 -7.62 -17.99 21.18
CA PRO A 31 -8.12 -16.98 20.25
C PRO A 31 -8.54 -15.70 20.98
N ALA A 32 -8.55 -14.58 20.27
CA ALA A 32 -9.04 -13.32 20.82
C ALA A 32 -10.56 -13.39 21.02
N PRO A 33 -11.08 -13.06 22.23
CA PRO A 33 -12.52 -12.95 22.44
C PRO A 33 -13.15 -11.88 21.54
N GLU A 34 -14.41 -12.06 21.14
CA GLU A 34 -15.15 -11.10 20.31
C GLU A 34 -15.12 -9.68 20.89
N ALA A 35 -15.28 -9.55 22.21
CA ALA A 35 -15.19 -8.26 22.91
C ALA A 35 -13.84 -7.56 22.71
N LEU A 36 -12.74 -8.31 22.61
CA LEU A 36 -11.41 -7.76 22.34
C LEU A 36 -11.27 -7.30 20.88
N LEU A 37 -11.88 -8.04 19.94
CA LEU A 37 -11.93 -7.63 18.53
C LEU A 37 -12.75 -6.35 18.34
N LEU A 38 -13.89 -6.25 19.01
CA LEU A 38 -14.71 -5.03 19.03
C LEU A 38 -13.95 -3.86 19.65
N LYS A 39 -13.25 -4.07 20.79
CA LYS A 39 -12.38 -3.06 21.40
C LYS A 39 -11.27 -2.60 20.45
N PHE A 40 -10.69 -3.52 19.69
CA PHE A 40 -9.70 -3.18 18.67
C PHE A 40 -10.30 -2.28 17.58
N VAL A 41 -11.50 -2.59 17.11
CA VAL A 41 -12.19 -1.78 16.10
C VAL A 41 -12.46 -0.37 16.63
N THR A 42 -13.07 -0.24 17.82
CA THR A 42 -13.43 1.07 18.39
C THR A 42 -12.20 1.93 18.71
N HIS A 43 -11.12 1.33 19.22
CA HIS A 43 -9.87 2.06 19.49
C HIS A 43 -9.26 2.68 18.23
N HIS A 44 -9.46 2.08 17.05
CA HIS A 44 -8.74 2.46 15.83
C HIS A 44 -9.63 3.08 14.75
N LEU A 45 -10.93 2.80 14.75
CA LEU A 45 -11.93 3.41 13.87
C LEU A 45 -12.86 4.27 14.70
N TRP A 46 -12.44 5.50 14.96
CA TRP A 46 -13.21 6.49 15.70
C TRP A 46 -13.30 7.79 14.91
N ASP A 47 -14.16 8.69 15.38
CA ASP A 47 -14.51 9.93 14.71
C ASP A 47 -13.84 11.10 15.44
N PRO A 48 -12.87 11.79 14.81
CA PRO A 48 -12.23 12.97 15.37
C PRO A 48 -13.19 14.04 15.89
N GLU A 49 -14.32 14.26 15.23
CA GLU A 49 -15.29 15.26 15.67
C GLU A 49 -15.94 14.82 16.98
N LYS A 50 -16.38 13.57 17.07
CA LYS A 50 -16.93 13.03 18.32
C LYS A 50 -15.92 13.04 19.45
N ARG A 51 -14.63 12.81 19.16
CA ARG A 51 -13.58 12.86 20.20
C ARG A 51 -13.41 14.25 20.82
N THR A 52 -13.75 15.31 20.11
CA THR A 52 -13.73 16.65 20.70
C THR A 52 -14.82 16.84 21.76
N ALA A 53 -15.94 16.13 21.63
CA ALA A 53 -17.03 16.14 22.59
C ALA A 53 -16.89 15.06 23.67
N ASP A 54 -16.23 13.95 23.37
CA ASP A 54 -16.00 12.81 24.24
C ASP A 54 -14.54 12.37 24.17
N SER A 55 -13.74 12.70 25.20
CA SER A 55 -12.31 12.39 25.24
C SER A 55 -11.99 10.89 25.20
N ASP A 56 -12.96 10.06 25.59
CA ASP A 56 -12.83 8.61 25.68
C ASP A 56 -13.22 7.94 24.35
N HIS A 57 -13.69 8.71 23.35
CA HIS A 57 -14.01 8.18 22.03
C HIS A 57 -12.73 7.77 21.27
N GLY A 58 -12.58 6.46 21.10
CA GLY A 58 -11.46 5.84 20.40
C GLY A 58 -10.42 5.27 21.37
N ILE A 59 -9.14 5.33 20.98
CA ILE A 59 -8.07 4.83 21.84
C ILE A 59 -7.85 5.78 23.04
N PRO A 60 -7.84 5.26 24.28
CA PRO A 60 -7.49 6.04 25.47
C PRO A 60 -6.10 6.67 25.37
N ALA A 61 -5.92 7.85 25.99
CA ALA A 61 -4.73 8.66 25.82
C ALA A 61 -3.46 7.98 26.34
N ASP A 62 -3.55 7.30 27.48
CA ASP A 62 -2.49 6.51 28.10
C ASP A 62 -2.06 5.33 27.22
N VAL A 63 -3.01 4.59 26.65
CA VAL A 63 -2.74 3.47 25.73
C VAL A 63 -2.06 4.00 24.46
N ALA A 64 -2.56 5.10 23.91
CA ALA A 64 -2.00 5.70 22.70
C ALA A 64 -0.58 6.22 22.93
N GLU A 65 -0.32 6.83 24.08
CA GLU A 65 1.00 7.36 24.44
C GLU A 65 2.01 6.25 24.67
N ASN A 66 1.60 5.19 25.36
CA ASN A 66 2.42 3.99 25.54
C ASN A 66 2.84 3.40 24.18
N LEU A 67 1.89 3.26 23.24
CA LEU A 67 2.19 2.76 21.90
C LEU A 67 3.07 3.72 21.07
N ARG A 68 2.95 5.03 21.27
CA ARG A 68 3.83 6.03 20.62
C ARG A 68 5.24 5.95 21.16
N HIS A 69 5.40 5.88 22.48
CA HIS A 69 6.70 5.78 23.13
C HIS A 69 7.47 4.52 22.69
N GLN A 70 6.77 3.40 22.48
CA GLN A 70 7.35 2.17 21.94
C GLN A 70 7.51 2.15 20.41
N GLY A 71 7.08 3.21 19.70
CA GLY A 71 7.21 3.33 18.24
C GLY A 71 6.18 2.53 17.42
N PHE A 72 5.17 1.94 18.06
CA PHE A 72 4.13 1.15 17.41
C PHE A 72 3.02 1.99 16.78
N LEU A 73 2.72 3.17 17.35
CA LEU A 73 1.70 4.09 16.85
C LEU A 73 2.38 5.39 16.37
N LYS A 74 2.18 5.74 15.09
CA LYS A 74 2.76 6.97 14.50
C LYS A 74 1.75 8.08 14.24
N SER A 75 0.48 7.72 14.03
CA SER A 75 -0.59 8.67 13.72
C SER A 75 -1.30 9.09 15.00
N ALA A 76 -1.62 10.38 15.11
CA ALA A 76 -2.43 10.91 16.21
C ALA A 76 -3.95 10.69 15.99
N GLY A 77 -4.38 10.53 14.74
CA GLY A 77 -5.78 10.30 14.37
C GLY A 77 -6.14 8.82 14.19
N PRO A 78 -7.41 8.51 13.86
CA PRO A 78 -7.86 7.15 13.61
C PRO A 78 -7.06 6.48 12.49
N HIS A 79 -6.99 5.16 12.52
CA HIS A 79 -6.40 4.41 11.43
C HIS A 79 -7.25 4.51 10.17
N ALA A 80 -6.61 4.45 9.02
CA ALA A 80 -7.34 4.27 7.77
C ALA A 80 -8.12 2.94 7.81
N PRO A 81 -9.38 2.89 7.33
CA PRO A 81 -10.21 1.68 7.31
C PRO A 81 -9.49 0.44 6.75
N ALA A 82 -8.78 0.61 5.64
CA ALA A 82 -8.01 -0.45 5.01
C ALA A 82 -6.90 -1.03 5.92
N THR A 83 -6.34 -0.22 6.83
CA THR A 83 -5.33 -0.68 7.80
C THR A 83 -5.96 -1.58 8.85
N VAL A 84 -7.13 -1.20 9.38
CA VAL A 84 -7.83 -1.99 10.39
C VAL A 84 -8.34 -3.31 9.79
N LEU A 85 -8.94 -3.26 8.61
CA LEU A 85 -9.39 -4.47 7.89
C LEU A 85 -8.23 -5.44 7.61
N ARG A 86 -7.09 -4.93 7.13
CA ARG A 86 -5.89 -5.73 6.90
C ARG A 86 -5.39 -6.40 8.19
N ARG A 87 -5.37 -5.64 9.29
CA ARG A 87 -4.97 -6.14 10.61
C ARG A 87 -5.91 -7.24 11.10
N LEU A 88 -7.23 -7.04 11.03
CA LEU A 88 -8.22 -8.06 11.41
C LEU A 88 -8.06 -9.35 10.58
N ALA A 89 -7.87 -9.22 9.26
CA ALA A 89 -7.61 -10.37 8.39
C ALA A 89 -6.33 -11.13 8.80
N ASN A 90 -5.25 -10.41 9.04
CA ASN A 90 -3.99 -10.99 9.51
C ASN A 90 -4.13 -11.67 10.89
N TRP A 91 -4.93 -11.11 11.78
CA TRP A 91 -5.21 -11.70 13.10
C TRP A 91 -6.03 -12.99 12.98
N SER A 92 -7.05 -13.04 12.10
CA SER A 92 -7.74 -14.30 11.76
C SER A 92 -6.78 -15.33 11.18
N THR A 93 -5.90 -14.95 10.23
CA THR A 93 -4.90 -15.85 9.66
C THR A 93 -3.98 -16.42 10.75
N LEU A 94 -3.45 -15.58 11.65
CA LEU A 94 -2.59 -16.01 12.75
C LEU A 94 -3.33 -16.93 13.73
N THR A 95 -4.60 -16.69 14.00
CA THR A 95 -5.43 -17.54 14.86
C THR A 95 -5.64 -18.92 14.25
N ARG A 96 -6.01 -18.97 12.96
CA ARG A 96 -6.18 -20.24 12.23
C ARG A 96 -4.90 -21.03 12.11
N TRP A 97 -3.75 -20.37 11.96
CA TRP A 97 -2.45 -21.05 11.94
C TRP A 97 -2.08 -21.71 13.27
N ARG A 98 -2.66 -21.26 14.39
CA ARG A 98 -2.55 -21.92 15.68
C ARG A 98 -3.53 -23.08 15.87
N GLY A 99 -4.34 -23.42 14.85
CA GLY A 99 -5.36 -24.46 14.93
C GLY A 99 -6.59 -24.07 15.75
N LEU A 100 -6.81 -22.77 15.97
CA LEU A 100 -7.89 -22.25 16.80
C LEU A 100 -9.05 -21.72 15.94
N THR A 101 -10.28 -21.88 16.43
CA THR A 101 -11.48 -21.27 15.84
C THR A 101 -11.53 -19.79 16.22
N ASP A 102 -11.78 -18.94 15.23
CA ASP A 102 -11.72 -17.50 15.37
C ASP A 102 -13.14 -16.89 15.42
N ALA A 103 -13.29 -15.71 16.04
CA ALA A 103 -14.57 -15.00 16.19
C ALA A 103 -14.77 -13.89 15.12
N PHE A 104 -13.98 -13.90 14.05
CA PHE A 104 -13.91 -12.77 13.10
C PHE A 104 -15.10 -12.71 12.13
N GLY A 105 -15.88 -13.80 12.02
CA GLY A 105 -17.12 -13.86 11.25
C GLY A 105 -18.39 -13.57 12.07
N SER A 106 -18.26 -13.00 13.26
CA SER A 106 -19.41 -12.67 14.10
C SER A 106 -20.22 -11.49 13.54
N PRO A 107 -21.58 -11.56 13.55
CA PRO A 107 -22.41 -10.46 13.04
C PRO A 107 -22.17 -9.12 13.75
N ALA A 108 -21.79 -9.15 15.03
CA ALA A 108 -21.50 -7.93 15.78
C ALA A 108 -20.21 -7.26 15.29
N LEU A 109 -19.15 -8.03 15.03
CA LEU A 109 -17.90 -7.48 14.49
C LEU A 109 -18.09 -6.91 13.08
N GLU A 110 -18.81 -7.62 12.20
CA GLU A 110 -19.12 -7.13 10.86
C GLU A 110 -19.91 -5.82 10.90
N SER A 111 -20.90 -5.74 11.80
CA SER A 111 -21.73 -4.54 11.97
C SER A 111 -20.92 -3.37 12.52
N ALA A 112 -20.07 -3.60 13.52
CA ALA A 112 -19.19 -2.58 14.11
C ALA A 112 -18.21 -2.02 13.06
N VAL A 113 -17.50 -2.91 12.33
CA VAL A 113 -16.61 -2.50 11.26
C VAL A 113 -17.35 -1.66 10.22
N ARG A 114 -18.53 -2.09 9.77
CA ARG A 114 -19.31 -1.33 8.79
C ARG A 114 -19.70 0.07 9.29
N LEU A 115 -20.14 0.18 10.54
CA LEU A 115 -20.56 1.45 11.14
C LEU A 115 -19.36 2.41 11.31
N ASP A 116 -18.26 1.91 11.85
CA ASP A 116 -17.09 2.72 12.17
C ASP A 116 -16.30 3.11 10.91
N VAL A 117 -16.23 2.23 9.90
CA VAL A 117 -15.71 2.57 8.58
C VAL A 117 -16.51 3.71 7.96
N ARG A 118 -17.85 3.69 8.07
CA ARG A 118 -18.70 4.76 7.53
C ARG A 118 -18.45 6.10 8.23
N ALA A 119 -18.23 6.08 9.54
CA ALA A 119 -17.85 7.27 10.30
C ALA A 119 -16.51 7.85 9.84
N VAL A 120 -15.47 7.01 9.71
CA VAL A 120 -14.13 7.44 9.28
C VAL A 120 -14.08 7.92 7.82
N LEU A 121 -14.80 7.26 6.91
CA LEU A 121 -14.77 7.60 5.48
C LEU A 121 -15.41 8.96 5.14
N ARG A 122 -16.24 9.53 6.03
CA ARG A 122 -16.78 10.88 5.85
C ARG A 122 -15.70 11.96 5.75
N GLN A 123 -14.49 11.70 6.24
CA GLN A 123 -13.41 12.70 6.35
C GLN A 123 -12.39 12.71 5.18
N ARG A 124 -12.67 12.01 4.06
CA ARG A 124 -11.61 11.70 3.10
C ARG A 124 -11.21 12.87 2.18
N ARG A 125 -9.99 13.39 2.37
CA ARG A 125 -9.19 14.08 1.33
C ARG A 125 -8.80 13.08 0.23
N ARG A 126 -9.19 13.37 -1.02
CA ARG A 126 -8.80 12.60 -2.21
C ARG A 126 -7.28 12.65 -2.39
N LYS A 127 -6.64 11.49 -2.64
CA LYS A 127 -5.36 11.47 -3.35
C LYS A 127 -5.57 12.15 -4.71
N SER A 128 -4.55 12.79 -5.28
CA SER A 128 -4.64 13.33 -6.64
C SER A 128 -5.17 12.25 -7.56
N ALA A 129 -6.39 12.45 -8.08
CA ALA A 129 -7.01 11.57 -9.05
C ALA A 129 -6.41 11.76 -10.45
N LYS A 130 -5.48 12.72 -10.61
CA LYS A 130 -4.90 13.08 -11.91
C LYS A 130 -3.71 12.16 -12.22
N ALA A 131 -3.81 11.46 -13.35
CA ALA A 131 -2.70 10.75 -13.95
C ALA A 131 -1.55 11.72 -14.28
N VAL A 132 -0.32 11.21 -14.25
CA VAL A 132 0.82 11.92 -14.83
C VAL A 132 0.66 11.84 -16.34
N THR A 133 0.40 12.98 -16.98
CA THR A 133 0.27 13.12 -18.43
C THR A 133 1.62 13.48 -19.06
N GLY A 134 1.73 13.41 -20.39
CA GLY A 134 2.99 13.68 -21.11
C GLY A 134 3.58 15.07 -20.83
N ASP A 135 2.74 16.09 -20.64
CA ASP A 135 3.18 17.45 -20.26
C ASP A 135 3.74 17.51 -18.84
N VAL A 136 3.20 16.72 -17.91
CA VAL A 136 3.73 16.61 -16.54
C VAL A 136 5.06 15.85 -16.57
N LEU A 137 5.15 14.77 -17.35
CA LEU A 137 6.41 14.06 -17.56
C LEU A 137 7.48 15.00 -18.13
N ALA A 138 7.17 15.78 -19.16
CA ALA A 138 8.10 16.73 -19.76
C ALA A 138 8.67 17.70 -18.71
N LYS A 139 7.81 18.24 -17.83
CA LYS A 139 8.25 19.12 -16.73
C LYS A 139 9.15 18.41 -15.72
N LEU A 140 8.91 17.13 -15.43
CA LEU A 140 9.76 16.33 -14.55
C LEU A 140 11.12 16.02 -15.19
N LEU A 141 11.16 15.75 -16.50
CA LEU A 141 12.42 15.48 -17.20
C LEU A 141 13.34 16.70 -17.23
N VAL A 142 12.77 17.91 -17.30
CA VAL A 142 13.53 19.18 -17.23
C VAL A 142 14.31 19.32 -15.91
N THR A 143 13.87 18.69 -14.82
CA THR A 143 14.62 18.75 -13.55
C THR A 143 15.85 17.84 -13.53
N CYS A 144 15.97 16.91 -14.49
CA CYS A 144 17.09 15.98 -14.65
C CYS A 144 18.08 16.49 -15.73
N ALA A 145 18.57 17.72 -15.58
CA ALA A 145 19.24 18.47 -16.66
C ALA A 145 20.77 18.44 -16.65
N THR A 146 21.42 17.91 -15.61
CA THR A 146 22.87 18.07 -15.41
C THR A 146 23.72 16.97 -16.07
N GLU A 147 23.10 16.02 -16.76
CA GLU A 147 23.72 14.81 -17.33
C GLU A 147 24.57 14.01 -16.32
N SER A 148 24.39 14.26 -15.02
CA SER A 148 25.01 13.47 -13.99
C SER A 148 24.49 12.02 -14.05
N PRO A 149 25.24 11.02 -13.54
CA PRO A 149 24.74 9.66 -13.46
C PRO A 149 23.40 9.53 -12.73
N ARG A 150 23.12 10.43 -11.76
CA ARG A 150 21.84 10.50 -11.06
C ARG A 150 20.73 10.97 -11.99
N ASP A 151 20.96 12.03 -12.74
CA ASP A 151 19.96 12.60 -13.65
C ASP A 151 19.67 11.65 -14.81
N LEU A 152 20.68 10.99 -15.38
CA LEU A 152 20.50 9.97 -16.41
C LEU A 152 19.65 8.79 -15.91
N ARG A 153 19.93 8.32 -14.68
CA ARG A 153 19.16 7.25 -14.04
C ARG A 153 17.71 7.69 -13.81
N ASP A 154 17.50 8.85 -13.22
CA ASP A 154 16.16 9.32 -12.86
C ASP A 154 15.33 9.59 -14.13
N ARG A 155 15.96 10.13 -15.18
CA ARG A 155 15.37 10.27 -16.53
C ARG A 155 14.96 8.91 -17.11
N ALA A 156 15.85 7.91 -17.05
CA ALA A 156 15.54 6.56 -17.53
C ALA A 156 14.37 5.93 -16.75
N ILE A 157 14.35 6.04 -15.42
CA ILE A 157 13.26 5.55 -14.57
C ILE A 157 11.94 6.20 -14.93
N LEU A 158 11.90 7.53 -15.07
CA LEU A 158 10.69 8.27 -15.44
C LEU A 158 10.15 7.84 -16.80
N MET A 159 11.03 7.74 -17.80
CA MET A 159 10.66 7.36 -19.16
C MET A 159 10.16 5.92 -19.23
N VAL A 160 10.88 4.97 -18.62
CA VAL A 160 10.50 3.55 -18.60
C VAL A 160 9.19 3.34 -17.85
N ALA A 161 9.02 3.97 -16.68
CA ALA A 161 7.78 3.85 -15.90
C ALA A 161 6.57 4.43 -16.64
N PHE A 162 6.76 5.53 -17.38
CA PHE A 162 5.69 6.13 -18.17
C PHE A 162 5.35 5.29 -19.41
N ALA A 163 6.36 4.91 -20.21
CA ALA A 163 6.18 4.16 -21.46
C ALA A 163 5.59 2.75 -21.24
N SER A 164 5.91 2.11 -20.11
CA SER A 164 5.31 0.82 -19.72
C SER A 164 3.89 0.94 -19.15
N GLY A 165 3.25 2.12 -19.16
CA GLY A 165 1.87 2.30 -18.71
C GLY A 165 1.70 2.54 -17.20
N GLY A 166 2.71 3.09 -16.53
CA GLY A 166 2.60 3.50 -15.12
C GLY A 166 2.81 2.36 -14.13
N ARG A 167 3.87 1.56 -14.33
CA ARG A 167 4.18 0.38 -13.50
C ARG A 167 4.44 0.73 -12.04
N ARG A 168 4.21 -0.23 -11.13
CA ARG A 168 4.49 -0.05 -9.70
C ARG A 168 5.99 0.11 -9.51
N ARG A 169 6.38 0.91 -8.52
CA ARG A 169 7.79 1.13 -8.17
C ARG A 169 8.60 -0.15 -7.93
N SER A 170 7.99 -1.19 -7.37
CA SER A 170 8.65 -2.48 -7.15
C SER A 170 8.94 -3.23 -8.45
N GLU A 171 8.13 -3.04 -9.49
CA GLU A 171 8.36 -3.64 -10.81
C GLU A 171 9.55 -2.96 -11.48
N ILE A 172 9.55 -1.61 -11.49
CA ILE A 172 10.65 -0.83 -12.06
C ILE A 172 11.97 -1.07 -11.32
N ALA A 173 11.95 -1.14 -9.98
CA ALA A 173 13.14 -1.40 -9.18
C ALA A 173 13.71 -2.82 -9.36
N GLY A 174 12.87 -3.78 -9.78
CA GLY A 174 13.28 -5.16 -10.03
C GLY A 174 13.65 -5.46 -11.48
N LEU A 175 13.49 -4.49 -12.39
CA LEU A 175 13.71 -4.68 -13.82
C LEU A 175 15.18 -4.97 -14.12
N ARG A 176 15.43 -6.02 -14.91
CA ARG A 176 16.78 -6.43 -15.35
C ARG A 176 16.98 -6.23 -16.84
N LEU A 177 18.23 -6.12 -17.27
CA LEU A 177 18.58 -5.98 -18.70
C LEU A 177 18.14 -7.18 -19.52
N GLU A 178 18.16 -8.38 -18.95
CA GLU A 178 17.72 -9.61 -19.62
C GLU A 178 16.22 -9.61 -19.94
N GLN A 179 15.45 -8.72 -19.31
CA GLN A 179 14.02 -8.52 -19.59
C GLN A 179 13.76 -7.51 -20.70
N LEU A 180 14.81 -6.97 -21.34
CA LEU A 180 14.71 -6.05 -22.46
C LEU A 180 15.04 -6.78 -23.75
N THR A 181 14.18 -6.67 -24.75
CA THR A 181 14.45 -7.20 -26.10
C THR A 181 14.38 -6.06 -27.09
N VAL A 182 15.42 -5.93 -27.90
CA VAL A 182 15.44 -4.98 -29.01
C VAL A 182 14.47 -5.47 -30.06
N GLU A 183 13.50 -4.63 -30.41
CA GLU A 183 12.49 -4.92 -31.42
C GLU A 183 12.83 -4.20 -32.72
N ALA A 184 12.13 -4.59 -33.79
CA ALA A 184 12.21 -3.88 -35.06
C ALA A 184 11.92 -2.38 -34.84
N PRO A 185 12.68 -1.47 -35.48
CA PRO A 185 12.41 -0.04 -35.41
C PRO A 185 10.97 0.28 -35.83
N ILE A 186 10.35 1.22 -35.14
CA ILE A 186 9.01 1.69 -35.46
C ILE A 186 9.11 2.70 -36.60
N GLU A 187 8.51 2.37 -37.74
CA GLU A 187 8.41 3.27 -38.88
C GLU A 187 7.61 4.52 -38.52
N THR A 188 8.12 5.68 -38.94
CA THR A 188 7.45 6.97 -38.75
C THR A 188 7.23 7.64 -40.09
N GLU A 189 6.02 8.16 -40.33
CA GLU A 189 5.71 8.87 -41.58
C GLU A 189 6.65 10.07 -41.78
N GLY A 190 7.50 9.99 -42.81
CA GLY A 190 8.42 11.07 -43.20
C GLY A 190 9.64 11.28 -42.29
N GLY A 191 9.96 10.33 -41.40
CA GLY A 191 11.05 10.46 -40.43
C GLY A 191 11.99 9.25 -40.39
N THR A 192 13.07 9.38 -39.62
CA THR A 192 13.99 8.27 -39.33
C THR A 192 13.30 7.24 -38.43
N PRO A 193 13.35 5.93 -38.73
CA PRO A 193 12.72 4.90 -37.90
C PRO A 193 13.19 4.98 -36.45
N LEU A 194 12.26 4.85 -35.49
CA LEU A 194 12.56 4.98 -34.07
C LEU A 194 13.02 3.63 -33.50
N PRO A 195 14.10 3.59 -32.70
CA PRO A 195 14.47 2.36 -32.02
C PRO A 195 13.36 1.90 -31.09
N SER A 196 13.15 0.59 -30.98
CA SER A 196 12.07 -0.01 -30.21
C SER A 196 12.62 -1.06 -29.26
N LEU A 197 12.05 -1.10 -28.05
CA LEU A 197 12.38 -2.09 -27.02
C LEU A 197 11.08 -2.68 -26.46
N ALA A 198 11.01 -4.00 -26.40
CA ALA A 198 10.03 -4.73 -25.62
C ALA A 198 10.54 -4.92 -24.18
N ILE A 199 9.65 -4.74 -23.21
CA ILE A 199 9.92 -5.02 -21.80
C ILE A 199 9.10 -6.24 -21.41
N HIS A 200 9.79 -7.32 -21.02
CA HIS A 200 9.20 -8.57 -20.56
C HIS A 200 8.95 -8.51 -19.06
N LEU A 201 7.71 -8.29 -18.67
CA LEU A 201 7.34 -8.17 -17.27
C LEU A 201 6.86 -9.52 -16.73
N GLY A 202 7.60 -10.08 -15.78
CA GLY A 202 7.20 -11.31 -15.10
C GLY A 202 5.96 -11.13 -14.22
N ARG A 203 5.40 -12.26 -13.76
CA ARG A 203 4.19 -12.30 -12.92
C ARG A 203 4.29 -11.38 -11.70
N THR A 204 3.29 -10.53 -11.53
CA THR A 204 3.11 -9.75 -10.29
C THR A 204 1.98 -10.31 -9.44
N LYS A 205 1.88 -9.88 -8.18
CA LYS A 205 0.88 -10.34 -7.20
C LYS A 205 -0.59 -10.19 -7.66
N THR A 206 -0.86 -9.44 -8.74
CA THR A 206 -2.22 -9.17 -9.25
C THR A 206 -2.50 -9.74 -10.64
N THR A 207 -1.54 -10.41 -11.28
CA THR A 207 -1.77 -11.10 -12.56
C THR A 207 -2.10 -12.56 -12.25
N SER A 208 -3.39 -12.92 -12.25
CA SER A 208 -3.83 -14.31 -12.37
C SER A 208 -3.31 -14.87 -13.69
N GLY A 209 -2.86 -16.12 -13.69
CA GLY A 209 -2.01 -16.69 -14.73
C GLY A 209 -2.60 -16.65 -16.15
N GLU A 210 -1.65 -16.59 -17.10
CA GLU A 210 -1.72 -16.82 -18.56
C GLU A 210 -1.51 -15.62 -19.51
N GLU A 211 -1.23 -14.41 -19.02
CA GLU A 211 -0.81 -13.30 -19.90
C GLU A 211 0.60 -12.80 -19.53
N ASP A 212 1.58 -13.15 -20.36
CA ASP A 212 2.84 -12.40 -20.44
C ASP A 212 2.53 -11.05 -21.09
N GLU A 213 2.39 -10.01 -20.26
CA GLU A 213 2.13 -8.65 -20.73
C GLU A 213 3.44 -8.07 -21.31
N SER A 214 3.56 -8.10 -22.64
CA SER A 214 4.65 -7.42 -23.35
C SER A 214 4.23 -5.98 -23.66
N SER A 215 4.95 -5.01 -23.10
CA SER A 215 4.76 -3.60 -23.45
C SER A 215 5.90 -3.16 -24.37
N ILE A 216 5.56 -2.73 -25.59
CA ILE A 216 6.50 -2.14 -26.55
C ILE A 216 6.65 -0.66 -26.22
N SER A 217 7.88 -0.23 -25.94
CA SER A 217 8.20 1.17 -25.65
C SER A 217 9.05 1.75 -26.80
N PRO A 218 8.59 2.82 -27.48
CA PRO A 218 9.44 3.53 -28.43
C PRO A 218 10.57 4.22 -27.67
N ALA A 219 11.82 3.95 -28.03
CA ALA A 219 12.98 4.64 -27.51
C ALA A 219 13.12 6.00 -28.22
N GLY A 220 12.25 6.94 -27.89
CA GLY A 220 12.26 8.26 -28.51
C GLY A 220 10.98 9.05 -28.33
N LEU A 221 10.63 9.43 -27.10
CA LEU A 221 9.68 10.53 -26.89
C LEU A 221 10.45 11.85 -26.97
N SER A 222 10.68 12.29 -28.20
CA SER A 222 10.76 13.71 -28.52
C SER A 222 9.68 13.99 -29.56
N ARG A 223 8.52 14.45 -29.10
CA ARG A 223 7.58 15.18 -29.96
C ARG A 223 7.63 16.64 -29.50
N ARG A 224 7.87 17.50 -30.48
CA ARG A 224 8.05 18.95 -30.38
C ARG A 224 7.00 19.62 -29.51
#